data_AF-A0A3S3NIZ8-F1
#
_entry.id   AF-A0A3S3NIZ8-F1
#
_cell.length_a   1.000
_cell.length_b   1.000
_cell.length_c   1.000
_cell.angle_alpha   90.00
_cell.angle_beta   90.00
_cell.angle_gamma   90.00
#
_symmetry.space_group_name_H-M   'P 1'
#
loop_
_entity.id
_entity.type
_entity.pdbx_description
1 polymer ?
#
loop_
_entity_poly.entity_id
_entity_poly.type
_entity_poly.pdbx_seq_one_letter_code
_entity_poly.pdbx_strand_id
1 'polypeptide(L)'
;MSSEADDASKKRRKPSCENVRTEFKQCVLESDCVRVNKKHPNDCVLQHDVPESCQNLRTLMFECKRSLLDNRARFRGRKGD
;
A
#
# COMPACT_ATOMS: atom_id res chain seq x y z
N MET A 1 15.27 37.36 10.28
CA MET A 1 13.85 36.95 10.32
C MET A 1 13.66 36.05 9.12
N SER A 2 13.88 34.75 9.31
CA SER A 2 13.83 33.76 8.24
C SER A 2 12.39 33.33 8.04
N SER A 3 11.93 33.52 6.82
CA SER A 3 10.60 33.22 6.30
C SER A 3 10.13 31.82 6.70
N GLU A 4 9.02 31.76 7.45
CA GLU A 4 8.31 30.51 7.74
C GLU A 4 7.64 29.98 6.46
N ALA A 5 7.95 28.73 6.16
CA ALA A 5 7.68 28.06 4.91
C ALA A 5 6.19 27.79 4.66
N ASP A 6 5.82 27.97 3.40
CA ASP A 6 4.55 27.64 2.74
C ASP A 6 4.02 26.21 3.03
N ASP A 7 2.74 26.07 3.36
CA ASP A 7 1.70 25.67 2.39
C ASP A 7 0.41 25.26 3.14
N ALA A 8 -0.58 26.16 3.08
CA ALA A 8 -1.91 25.95 3.60
C ALA A 8 -2.90 25.74 2.45
N SER A 9 -2.90 24.61 1.72
CA SER A 9 -4.10 24.16 0.95
C SER A 9 -3.96 22.82 0.20
N LYS A 10 -4.27 21.69 0.86
CA LYS A 10 -5.13 20.60 0.29
C LYS A 10 -5.39 19.48 1.31
N LYS A 11 -6.59 19.40 1.91
CA LYS A 11 -7.10 18.11 2.42
C LYS A 11 -7.45 17.22 1.21
N ARG A 12 -6.44 16.64 0.56
CA ARG A 12 -6.66 15.61 -0.48
C ARG A 12 -7.35 14.44 0.22
N ARG A 13 -8.50 13.99 -0.29
CA ARG A 13 -9.07 12.70 0.14
C ARG A 13 -7.97 11.64 -0.02
N LYS A 14 -7.76 10.80 1.00
CA LYS A 14 -6.80 9.71 0.93
C LYS A 14 -7.05 8.94 -0.38
N PRO A 15 -6.01 8.62 -1.16
CA PRO A 15 -6.21 7.83 -2.36
C PRO A 15 -6.84 6.48 -1.96
N SER A 16 -7.68 5.92 -2.83
CA SER A 16 -8.29 4.62 -2.56
C SER A 16 -7.20 3.57 -2.29
N CYS A 17 -7.47 2.65 -1.35
CA CYS A 17 -6.52 1.62 -0.91
C CYS A 17 -5.30 2.14 -0.13
N GLU A 18 -5.28 3.39 0.35
CA GLU A 18 -4.10 3.94 1.05
C GLU A 18 -3.77 3.15 2.32
N ASN A 19 -4.77 2.73 3.10
CA ASN A 19 -4.55 1.97 4.34
C ASN A 19 -3.86 0.63 4.05
N VAL A 20 -4.37 -0.14 3.09
CA VAL A 20 -3.76 -1.42 2.67
C VAL A 20 -2.36 -1.19 2.10
N ARG A 21 -2.15 -0.07 1.39
CA ARG A 21 -0.83 0.28 0.83
C ARG A 21 0.18 0.61 1.94
N THR A 22 -0.25 1.31 2.99
CA THR A 22 0.62 1.61 4.14
C THR A 22 0.97 0.35 4.91
N GLU A 23 -0.01 -0.51 5.18
CA GLU A 23 0.21 -1.79 5.87
C GLU A 23 1.14 -2.72 5.07
N PHE A 24 0.92 -2.84 3.76
CA PHE A 24 1.78 -3.66 2.90
C PHE A 24 3.23 -3.17 2.91
N LYS A 25 3.45 -1.85 2.83
CA LYS A 25 4.80 -1.27 2.90
C LYS A 25 5.47 -1.55 4.23
N GLN A 26 4.75 -1.35 5.34
CA GLN A 26 5.27 -1.63 6.68
C GLN A 26 5.65 -3.10 6.82
N CYS A 27 4.77 -4.01 6.40
CA CYS A 27 5.02 -5.45 6.43
C CYS A 27 6.29 -5.84 5.67
N VAL A 28 6.48 -5.32 4.45
CA VAL A 28 7.68 -5.63 3.65
C VAL A 28 8.94 -5.03 4.26
N LEU A 29 8.87 -3.82 4.83
CA LEU A 29 10.01 -3.19 5.51
C LEU A 29 10.39 -3.90 6.81
N GLU A 30 9.43 -4.50 7.50
CA GLU A 30 9.65 -5.28 8.72
C GLU A 30 10.16 -6.70 8.44
N SER A 31 9.97 -7.20 7.21
CA SER A 31 10.40 -8.53 6.82
C SER A 31 11.93 -8.71 6.87
N ASP A 32 12.35 -9.94 7.17
CA ASP A 32 13.78 -10.30 7.26
C ASP A 32 14.52 -10.10 5.94
N CYS A 33 13.82 -10.25 4.80
CA CYS A 33 14.42 -10.02 3.49
C CYS A 33 14.94 -8.58 3.31
N VAL A 34 14.23 -7.58 3.85
CA VAL A 34 14.69 -6.18 3.78
C VAL A 34 15.59 -5.85 4.96
N ARG A 35 15.25 -6.29 6.18
CA ARG A 35 16.00 -5.95 7.39
C ARG A 35 17.37 -6.64 7.49
N VAL A 36 17.40 -7.94 7.20
CA VAL A 36 18.60 -8.77 7.34
C VAL A 36 19.39 -8.78 6.04
N ASN A 37 18.73 -9.16 4.94
CA ASN A 37 19.41 -9.34 3.65
C ASN A 37 19.64 -8.02 2.89
N LYS A 38 19.02 -6.91 3.34
CA LYS A 38 19.11 -5.58 2.70
C LYS A 38 18.78 -5.61 1.20
N LYS A 39 17.95 -6.57 0.78
CA LYS A 39 17.48 -6.67 -0.61
C LYS A 39 16.45 -5.58 -0.87
N HIS A 40 16.26 -5.25 -2.15
CA HIS A 40 15.23 -4.30 -2.53
C HIS A 40 13.84 -4.91 -2.24
N PRO A 41 12.88 -4.15 -1.68
CA PRO A 41 11.57 -4.67 -1.29
C PRO A 41 10.79 -5.30 -2.45
N ASN A 42 10.97 -4.81 -3.69
CA ASN A 42 10.35 -5.45 -4.85
C ASN A 42 10.92 -6.84 -5.13
N ASP A 43 12.22 -7.04 -4.90
CA ASP A 43 12.89 -8.33 -5.14
C ASP A 43 12.45 -9.34 -4.07
N CYS A 44 12.33 -8.91 -2.81
CA CYS A 44 11.79 -9.73 -1.72
C CYS A 44 10.39 -10.25 -2.03
N VAL A 45 9.54 -9.36 -2.56
CA VAL A 45 8.16 -9.67 -2.91
C VAL A 45 8.07 -10.53 -4.17
N LEU A 46 9.04 -10.42 -5.09
CA LEU A 46 9.12 -11.25 -6.30
C LEU A 46 9.66 -12.66 -5.99
N GLN A 47 10.61 -12.78 -5.09
CA GLN A 47 11.22 -14.05 -4.66
C GLN A 47 10.36 -14.81 -3.64
N HIS A 48 9.24 -14.23 -3.18
CA HIS A 48 8.41 -14.78 -2.10
C HIS A 48 9.16 -14.98 -0.77
N ASP A 49 10.28 -14.26 -0.58
CA ASP A 49 11.10 -14.23 0.66
C ASP A 49 10.44 -13.40 1.79
N VAL A 50 9.12 -13.20 1.73
CA VAL A 50 8.34 -12.40 2.70
C VAL A 50 7.29 -13.27 3.39
N PRO A 51 6.96 -12.98 4.67
CA PRO A 51 6.01 -13.78 5.42
C PRO A 51 4.62 -13.79 4.77
N GLU A 52 3.85 -14.84 5.03
CA GLU A 52 2.51 -15.04 4.46
C GLU A 52 1.57 -13.85 4.73
N SER A 53 1.71 -13.20 5.89
CA SER A 53 0.97 -11.98 6.23
C SER A 53 1.16 -10.86 5.20
N CYS A 54 2.39 -10.66 4.71
CA CYS A 54 2.66 -9.67 3.66
C CYS A 54 2.13 -10.12 2.30
N GLN A 55 2.11 -11.43 2.03
CA GLN A 55 1.52 -11.96 0.79
C GLN A 55 -0.01 -11.78 0.78
N ASN A 56 -0.68 -11.93 1.92
CA ASN A 56 -2.10 -11.64 2.06
C ASN A 56 -2.40 -10.15 1.83
N LEU A 57 -1.60 -9.24 2.40
CA LEU A 57 -1.71 -7.80 2.15
C LEU A 57 -1.45 -7.44 0.68
N ARG A 58 -0.55 -8.17 0.01
CA ARG A 58 -0.31 -8.03 -1.43
C ARG A 58 -1.57 -8.35 -2.22
N THR A 59 -2.21 -9.48 -1.93
CA THR A 59 -3.47 -9.90 -2.55
C THR A 59 -4.57 -8.88 -2.29
N LEU A 60 -4.74 -8.42 -1.05
CA LEU A 60 -5.73 -7.40 -0.69
C LEU A 60 -5.49 -6.08 -1.44
N MET A 61 -4.23 -5.66 -1.58
CA MET A 61 -3.87 -4.46 -2.35
C MET A 61 -4.22 -4.61 -3.84
N PHE A 62 -3.96 -5.79 -4.41
CA PHE A 62 -4.33 -6.10 -5.79
C PHE A 62 -5.84 -6.14 -5.99
N GLU A 63 -6.60 -6.75 -5.08
CA GLU A 63 -8.06 -6.78 -5.11
C GLU A 63 -8.64 -5.38 -4.98
N CYS A 64 -8.11 -4.58 -4.05
CA CYS A 64 -8.53 -3.20 -3.88
C CYS A 64 -8.29 -2.40 -5.17
N LYS A 65 -7.08 -2.49 -5.76
CA LYS A 65 -6.77 -1.80 -7.03
C LYS A 65 -7.63 -2.30 -8.18
N ARG A 66 -7.91 -3.61 -8.25
CA ARG A 66 -8.78 -4.23 -9.25
C ARG A 66 -10.22 -3.73 -9.12
N SER A 67 -10.72 -3.56 -7.90
CA SER A 67 -12.06 -3.01 -7.63
C SER A 67 -12.23 -1.57 -8.12
N LEU A 68 -11.15 -0.78 -8.19
CA LEU A 68 -11.17 0.59 -8.73
C LEU A 68 -11.43 0.62 -10.23
N LEU A 69 -10.93 -0.39 -10.94
CA LEU A 69 -11.07 -0.54 -12.39
C LEU A 69 -12.33 -1.31 -12.77
N ASP A 70 -12.88 -2.11 -11.84
CA ASP A 70 -14.06 -2.90 -12.09
C ASP A 70 -15.33 -2.04 -12.10
N ASN A 71 -15.83 -1.78 -13.32
CA ASN A 71 -17.08 -1.06 -13.53
C ASN A 71 -18.30 -1.78 -12.91
N ARG A 72 -18.24 -3.09 -12.61
CA ARG A 72 -19.31 -3.82 -11.92
C ARG A 72 -19.45 -3.41 -10.46
N ALA A 73 -18.38 -2.93 -9.82
CA ALA A 73 -18.41 -2.43 -8.45
C ALA A 73 -19.11 -1.06 -8.35
N ARG A 74 -19.32 -0.34 -9.46
CA ARG A 74 -20.07 0.92 -9.48
C ARG A 74 -21.53 0.75 -9.09
N PHE A 75 -22.14 -0.38 -9.46
CA PHE A 75 -23.55 -0.65 -9.17
C PHE A 75 -23.78 -1.29 -7.80
N ARG A 76 -22.80 -2.04 -7.28
CA ARG A 76 -22.92 -2.81 -6.01
C ARG A 76 -22.24 -2.17 -4.81
N GLY A 77 -21.54 -1.04 -5.00
CA GLY A 77 -20.72 -0.41 -3.98
C GLY A 77 -19.39 -1.13 -3.77
N ARG A 78 -18.36 -0.40 -3.32
CA ARG A 78 -17.08 -1.00 -2.92
C ARG A 78 -17.25 -1.69 -1.57
N LYS A 79 -16.67 -2.88 -1.41
CA LYS A 79 -16.62 -3.57 -0.12
C LYS A 79 -15.45 -3.00 0.71
N GLY A 80 -15.77 -2.38 1.86
CA GLY A 80 -14.80 -2.10 2.93
C GLY A 80 -13.85 -0.92 2.71
N ASP A 81 -14.39 0.29 2.49
CA ASP A 81 -13.67 1.55 2.77
C ASP A 81 -13.62 1.83 4.29
#